data_AF-A0A9D4A1F5-F1
#
_entry.id   AF-A0A9D4A1F5-F1
#
_cell.length_a   1.000
_cell.length_b   1.000
_cell.length_c   1.000
_cell.angle_alpha   90.00
_cell.angle_beta   90.00
_cell.angle_gamma   90.00
#
_symmetry.space_group_name_H-M   'P 1'
#
loop_
_entity.id
_entity.type
_entity.pdbx_description
1 polymer ?
#
loop_
_entity_poly.entity_id
_entity_poly.type
_entity_poly.pdbx_seq_one_letter_code
_entity_poly.pdbx_strand_id
1 'polypeptide(L)'
;MPCVSGNNPTLLLFRLIQQAISFGLNANIVHSVPSKWPLFDPSQSSTYQLISCNASQCNNPFQTTCSSNNSCQYSLNYPDDSYSNGDIAFDIISLATTTSAIVSVLEIVIGCGHNNGGPSKERNLGIISLGGGELSLISQIGSPIVGDGVVLTLLIKLSSPTFYFLNLEAISVGNKRINYTDVSLGNPDEGIYWELELAVATQINATRVQGLEGLSLCYDAKIEFVVPNITMHFTDADVKL
;
A
#
# COMPACT_ATOMS: atom_id res chain seq x y z
N MET A 1 2.04 -6.81 16.90
CA MET A 1 1.99 -5.35 17.19
C MET A 1 1.07 -5.08 18.37
N PRO A 2 1.36 -4.06 19.22
CA PRO A 2 0.56 -3.79 20.39
C PRO A 2 -0.82 -3.20 20.06
N CYS A 3 -1.85 -3.65 20.78
CA CYS A 3 -3.23 -3.19 20.64
C CYS A 3 -3.75 -2.65 21.97
N VAL A 4 -4.72 -1.75 21.93
CA VAL A 4 -5.22 -1.08 23.14
C VAL A 4 -6.74 -1.14 23.15
N SER A 5 -7.31 -1.63 24.25
CA SER A 5 -8.75 -1.76 24.46
C SER A 5 -9.26 -0.61 25.31
N GLY A 6 -10.00 0.34 24.71
CA GLY A 6 -10.62 1.48 25.39
C GLY A 6 -10.81 2.72 24.50
N ASN A 7 -11.79 3.58 24.84
CA ASN A 7 -12.14 4.80 24.11
C ASN A 7 -11.23 6.00 24.48
N ASN A 8 -9.91 5.87 24.31
CA ASN A 8 -8.98 6.99 24.52
C ASN A 8 -8.60 7.65 23.17
N PRO A 9 -8.94 8.94 22.93
CA PRO A 9 -8.76 9.60 21.63
C PRO A 9 -7.30 9.78 21.21
N THR A 10 -6.33 9.77 22.13
CA THR A 10 -4.90 9.88 21.81
C THR A 10 -4.34 8.59 21.18
N LEU A 11 -4.98 7.45 21.45
CA LEU A 11 -4.62 6.12 20.96
C LEU A 11 -5.25 5.77 19.60
N LEU A 12 -6.15 6.61 19.08
CA LEU A 12 -6.61 6.54 17.69
C LEU A 12 -5.49 6.83 16.69
N LEU A 13 -4.47 7.62 17.09
CA LEU A 13 -3.35 7.99 16.23
C LEU A 13 -2.46 6.78 15.88
N PHE A 14 -2.31 5.82 16.80
CA PHE A 14 -1.60 4.57 16.54
C PHE A 14 -2.33 3.65 15.55
N ARG A 15 -3.67 3.69 15.51
CA ARG A 15 -4.45 2.96 14.50
C ARG A 15 -4.29 3.54 13.09
N LEU A 16 -4.03 4.84 12.99
CA LEU A 16 -3.81 5.52 11.70
C LEU A 16 -2.42 5.19 11.11
N ILE A 17 -1.40 5.01 11.96
CA ILE A 17 -0.05 4.61 11.51
C ILE A 17 -0.03 3.13 11.05
N GLN A 18 -0.87 2.28 11.64
CA GLN A 18 -1.04 0.89 11.16
C GLN A 18 -1.66 0.80 9.75
N GLN A 19 -2.40 1.82 9.31
CA GLN A 19 -2.86 1.94 7.92
C GLN A 19 -1.76 2.46 6.98
N ALA A 20 -0.70 3.08 7.51
CA ALA A 20 0.36 3.70 6.71
C ALA A 20 1.51 2.73 6.32
N ILE A 21 1.57 1.52 6.90
CA ILE A 21 2.59 0.51 6.54
C ILE A 21 2.01 -0.60 5.65
N SER A 22 0.69 -0.67 5.53
CA SER A 22 -0.01 -1.47 4.54
C SER A 22 -0.46 -0.60 3.36
N PHE A 23 0.48 0.03 2.65
CA PHE A 23 0.16 0.66 1.36
C PHE A 23 0.03 -0.39 0.26
N GLY A 24 -1.15 -1.00 0.24
CA GLY A 24 -1.68 -1.84 -0.81
C GLY A 24 -3.20 -1.89 -0.67
N LEU A 25 -3.83 -0.74 -0.40
CA LEU A 25 -5.28 -0.65 -0.27
C LEU A 25 -5.88 -0.50 -1.68
N ASN A 26 -6.38 -1.62 -2.19
CA ASN A 26 -6.96 -1.75 -3.52
C ASN A 26 -8.39 -2.31 -3.41
N ALA A 27 -9.41 -1.59 -3.90
CA ALA A 27 -10.55 -2.14 -4.65
C ALA A 27 -11.60 -1.05 -4.93
N ASN A 28 -12.08 -1.00 -6.18
CA ASN A 28 -13.43 -0.52 -6.50
C ASN A 28 -14.42 -1.63 -6.20
N ILE A 29 -15.41 -1.33 -5.37
CA ILE A 29 -16.48 -2.28 -5.06
C ILE A 29 -17.74 -1.74 -5.73
N VAL A 30 -18.20 -2.46 -6.75
CA VAL A 30 -19.55 -2.29 -7.26
C VAL A 30 -20.45 -3.18 -6.41
N HIS A 31 -20.86 -2.69 -5.25
CA HIS A 31 -22.13 -3.12 -4.67
C HIS A 31 -23.18 -2.09 -5.06
N SER A 32 -24.37 -2.58 -5.42
CA SER A 32 -25.57 -1.94 -5.98
C SER A 32 -26.17 -0.79 -5.16
N VAL A 33 -25.34 0.17 -4.76
CA VAL A 33 -25.70 1.40 -4.04
C VAL A 33 -25.07 2.58 -4.80
N PRO A 34 -25.82 3.64 -5.14
CA PRO A 34 -25.30 4.77 -5.92
C PRO A 34 -24.04 5.39 -5.28
N SER A 35 -22.99 5.62 -6.09
CA SER A 35 -21.76 6.30 -5.67
C SER A 35 -22.04 7.78 -5.39
N LYS A 36 -21.34 8.36 -4.39
CA LYS A 36 -21.37 9.81 -4.12
C LYS A 36 -20.60 10.64 -5.15
N TRP A 37 -19.81 9.99 -5.99
CA TRP A 37 -18.94 10.59 -6.99
C TRP A 37 -19.27 9.98 -8.36
N PRO A 38 -19.20 10.76 -9.45
CA PRO A 38 -19.46 10.24 -10.78
C PRO A 38 -18.44 9.15 -11.12
N LEU A 39 -18.93 8.07 -11.72
CA LEU A 39 -18.04 7.08 -12.33
C LEU A 39 -17.41 7.69 -13.58
N PHE A 40 -16.16 7.32 -13.85
CA PHE A 40 -15.51 7.69 -15.10
C PHE A 40 -16.29 7.07 -16.27
N ASP A 41 -16.73 7.91 -17.21
CA ASP A 41 -17.41 7.50 -18.43
C ASP A 41 -16.46 7.72 -19.62
N PRO A 42 -15.89 6.65 -20.19
CA PRO A 42 -15.00 6.75 -21.35
C PRO A 42 -15.62 7.50 -22.54
N SER A 43 -16.94 7.48 -22.70
CA SER A 43 -17.62 8.17 -23.80
C SER A 43 -17.58 9.69 -23.69
N GLN A 44 -17.29 10.22 -22.49
CA GLN A 44 -17.17 11.65 -22.22
C GLN A 44 -15.72 12.15 -22.30
N SER A 45 -14.74 11.26 -22.48
CA SER A 45 -13.33 11.63 -22.64
C SER A 45 -12.95 11.59 -24.12
N SER A 46 -12.58 12.75 -24.67
CA SER A 46 -12.07 12.83 -26.05
C SER A 46 -10.66 12.28 -26.22
N THR A 47 -9.97 11.99 -25.11
CA THR A 47 -8.59 11.48 -25.08
C THR A 47 -8.50 10.01 -24.68
N TYR A 48 -9.62 9.41 -24.27
CA TYR A 48 -9.69 7.99 -23.98
C TYR A 48 -9.50 7.14 -25.24
N GLN A 49 -8.51 6.25 -25.22
CA GLN A 49 -8.20 5.38 -26.34
C GLN A 49 -7.93 3.95 -25.88
N LEU A 50 -8.75 3.00 -26.35
CA LEU A 50 -8.52 1.58 -26.08
C LEU A 50 -7.19 1.11 -26.67
N ILE A 51 -6.44 0.33 -25.88
CA ILE A 51 -5.20 -0.29 -26.33
C ILE A 51 -5.52 -1.56 -27.12
N SER A 52 -4.84 -1.73 -28.26
CA SER A 52 -4.96 -2.93 -29.08
C SER A 52 -4.20 -4.11 -28.46
N CYS A 53 -4.68 -5.33 -28.68
CA CYS A 53 -3.98 -6.54 -28.27
C CYS A 53 -2.56 -6.71 -28.80
N ASN A 54 -2.26 -6.11 -29.95
CA ASN A 54 -0.93 -6.20 -30.55
C ASN A 54 0.03 -5.14 -30.00
N ALA A 55 -0.46 -4.22 -29.18
CA ALA A 55 0.35 -3.16 -28.58
C ALA A 55 1.25 -3.74 -27.48
N SER A 56 2.45 -3.19 -27.31
CA SER A 56 3.39 -3.65 -26.28
C SER A 56 2.83 -3.53 -24.87
N GLN A 57 1.96 -2.54 -24.63
CA GLN A 57 1.27 -2.31 -23.36
C GLN A 57 0.30 -3.45 -23.00
N CYS A 58 -0.09 -4.29 -23.97
CA CYS A 58 -0.92 -5.46 -23.74
C CYS A 58 -0.11 -6.73 -23.40
N ASN A 59 1.22 -6.67 -23.56
CA ASN A 59 2.13 -7.77 -23.27
C ASN A 59 2.73 -7.59 -21.87
N ASN A 60 2.20 -8.30 -20.86
CA ASN A 60 2.66 -8.31 -19.45
C ASN A 60 2.29 -7.00 -18.67
N PRO A 61 2.17 -6.94 -17.32
CA PRO A 61 2.39 -7.96 -16.26
C PRO A 61 1.14 -8.67 -15.73
N PHE A 62 -0.03 -8.39 -16.29
CA PHE A 62 -1.30 -8.95 -15.81
C PHE A 62 -1.79 -10.09 -16.70
N GLN A 63 -2.75 -10.89 -16.22
CA GLN A 63 -3.47 -11.82 -17.08
C GLN A 63 -4.32 -11.00 -18.05
N THR A 64 -3.75 -10.69 -19.22
CA THR A 64 -4.44 -9.96 -20.27
C THR A 64 -5.15 -10.92 -21.22
N THR A 65 -6.32 -10.50 -21.68
CA THR A 65 -7.10 -11.21 -22.70
C THR A 65 -7.48 -10.25 -23.80
N CYS A 66 -7.86 -10.82 -24.94
CA CYS A 66 -8.28 -10.05 -26.10
C CYS A 66 -9.78 -10.12 -26.28
N SER A 67 -10.41 -8.95 -26.37
CA SER A 67 -11.78 -8.85 -26.80
C SER A 67 -11.90 -9.23 -28.29
N SER A 68 -13.13 -9.56 -28.74
CA SER A 68 -13.42 -9.80 -30.15
C SER A 68 -13.10 -8.59 -31.04
N ASN A 69 -13.05 -7.39 -30.46
CA ASN A 69 -12.77 -6.14 -31.16
C ASN A 69 -11.29 -5.75 -31.11
N ASN A 70 -10.41 -6.70 -30.76
CA ASN A 70 -8.96 -6.50 -30.67
C ASN A 70 -8.56 -5.48 -29.58
N SER A 71 -9.40 -5.29 -28.56
CA SER A 71 -9.09 -4.46 -27.38
C SER A 71 -8.42 -5.31 -26.31
N CYS A 72 -7.41 -4.75 -25.66
CA CYS A 72 -6.70 -5.38 -24.57
C CYS A 72 -7.51 -5.28 -23.27
N GLN A 73 -7.76 -6.41 -22.63
CA GLN A 73 -8.51 -6.51 -21.39
C GLN A 73 -7.60 -7.04 -20.28
N TYR A 74 -7.83 -6.61 -19.04
CA TYR A 74 -7.12 -7.09 -17.87
C TYR A 74 -8.05 -7.87 -16.94
N SER A 75 -7.46 -8.83 -16.22
CA SER A 75 -8.07 -9.48 -15.07
C SER A 75 -7.11 -9.46 -13.89
N LEU A 76 -7.56 -8.88 -12.78
CA LEU A 76 -6.79 -8.73 -11.54
C LEU A 76 -7.54 -9.37 -10.38
N ASN A 77 -6.81 -10.15 -9.59
CA ASN A 77 -7.25 -10.65 -8.29
C ASN A 77 -6.30 -10.09 -7.23
N TYR A 78 -6.87 -9.63 -6.14
CA TYR A 78 -6.14 -9.06 -5.02
C TYR A 78 -6.05 -10.07 -3.87
N PRO A 79 -5.06 -9.93 -2.95
CA PRO A 79 -4.90 -10.86 -1.83
C PRO A 79 -6.05 -10.86 -0.82
N ASP A 80 -6.91 -9.83 -0.83
CA ASP A 80 -8.10 -9.74 0.00
C ASP A 80 -9.35 -10.38 -0.66
N ASP A 81 -9.14 -11.24 -1.66
CA ASP A 81 -10.18 -11.88 -2.48
C ASP A 81 -11.04 -10.90 -3.30
N SER A 82 -10.66 -9.62 -3.37
CA SER A 82 -11.28 -8.69 -4.32
C SER A 82 -10.72 -8.88 -5.73
N TYR A 83 -11.48 -8.45 -6.74
CA TYR A 83 -11.10 -8.55 -8.14
C TYR A 83 -11.53 -7.34 -8.96
N SER A 84 -10.84 -7.12 -10.07
CA SER A 84 -11.18 -6.10 -11.07
C SER A 84 -10.91 -6.61 -12.47
N ASN A 85 -11.89 -6.45 -13.35
CA ASN A 85 -11.78 -6.80 -14.76
C ASN A 85 -12.24 -5.61 -15.61
N GLY A 86 -11.50 -5.33 -16.69
CA GLY A 86 -11.74 -4.14 -17.48
C GLY A 86 -10.89 -4.08 -18.73
N ASP A 87 -10.91 -2.92 -19.39
CA ASP A 87 -10.07 -2.64 -20.55
C ASP A 87 -8.80 -1.91 -20.13
N ILE A 88 -7.72 -2.10 -20.88
CA ILE A 88 -6.52 -1.28 -20.80
C ILE A 88 -6.65 -0.19 -21.87
N ALA A 89 -6.44 1.06 -21.47
CA ALA A 89 -6.60 2.23 -22.33
C ALA A 89 -5.54 3.29 -22.02
N PHE A 90 -5.33 4.20 -22.96
CA PHE A 90 -4.70 5.48 -22.70
C PHE A 90 -5.74 6.51 -22.27
N ASP A 91 -5.36 7.39 -21.35
CA ASP A 91 -6.03 8.67 -21.15
C ASP A 91 -5.06 9.70 -20.53
N ILE A 92 -5.55 10.90 -20.24
CA ILE A 92 -4.83 11.96 -19.55
C ILE A 92 -5.17 11.92 -18.07
N ILE A 93 -4.13 11.98 -17.23
CA ILE A 93 -4.28 12.23 -15.79
C ILE A 93 -3.82 13.65 -15.49
N SER A 94 -4.59 14.37 -14.68
CA SER A 94 -4.24 15.70 -14.19
C SER A 94 -3.96 15.66 -12.69
N LEU A 95 -2.79 16.14 -12.29
CA LEU A 95 -2.30 16.13 -10.92
C LEU A 95 -2.08 17.56 -10.43
N ALA A 96 -2.49 17.83 -9.20
CA ALA A 96 -2.12 19.07 -8.52
C ALA A 96 -0.67 18.97 -8.03
N THR A 97 0.08 20.04 -8.21
CA THR A 97 1.47 20.18 -7.74
C THR A 97 1.52 20.87 -6.37
N THR A 98 2.68 20.88 -5.73
CA THR A 98 2.93 21.59 -4.47
C THR A 98 2.72 23.11 -4.59
N THR A 99 2.77 23.66 -5.81
CA THR A 99 2.47 25.07 -6.09
C THR A 99 1.00 25.32 -6.45
N SER A 100 0.13 24.31 -6.28
CA SER A 100 -1.29 24.31 -6.70
C SER A 100 -1.51 24.45 -8.20
N ALA A 101 -0.45 24.39 -9.03
CA ALA A 101 -0.60 24.27 -10.47
C ALA A 101 -1.09 22.87 -10.85
N ILE A 102 -1.91 22.76 -11.89
CA ILE A 102 -2.36 21.48 -12.43
C ILE A 102 -1.43 21.09 -13.57
N VAL A 103 -0.87 19.88 -13.50
CA VAL A 103 -0.04 19.29 -14.55
C VAL A 103 -0.79 18.10 -15.12
N SER A 104 -0.94 18.08 -16.45
CA SER A 104 -1.52 16.96 -17.17
C SER A 104 -0.42 16.09 -17.75
N VAL A 105 -0.50 14.79 -17.51
CA VAL A 105 0.37 13.79 -18.12
C VAL A 105 -0.43 13.06 -19.19
N LEU A 106 0.08 13.14 -20.43
CA LEU A 106 -0.56 12.53 -21.59
C LEU A 106 -0.16 11.06 -21.72
N GLU A 107 -0.99 10.31 -22.46
CA GLU A 107 -0.72 8.92 -22.83
C GLU A 107 -0.43 7.99 -21.63
N ILE A 108 -1.08 8.25 -20.49
CA ILE A 108 -1.00 7.35 -19.35
C ILE A 108 -1.84 6.11 -19.65
N VAL A 109 -1.22 4.95 -19.52
CA VAL A 109 -1.89 3.65 -19.52
C VAL A 109 -2.66 3.49 -18.22
N ILE A 110 -3.97 3.33 -18.33
CA ILE A 110 -4.91 3.09 -17.23
C ILE A 110 -5.68 1.80 -17.44
N GLY A 111 -6.14 1.20 -16.33
CA GLY A 111 -7.16 0.15 -16.34
C GLY A 111 -8.54 0.76 -16.09
N CYS A 112 -9.48 0.59 -17.02
CA CYS A 112 -10.87 0.99 -16.86
C CYS A 112 -11.71 -0.21 -16.43
N GLY A 113 -11.97 -0.34 -15.13
CA GLY A 113 -12.67 -1.50 -14.55
C GLY A 113 -14.18 -1.50 -14.80
N HIS A 114 -14.66 -2.54 -15.47
CA HIS A 114 -16.08 -2.74 -15.82
C HIS A 114 -16.79 -3.72 -14.89
N ASN A 115 -16.06 -4.69 -14.35
CA ASN A 115 -16.60 -5.71 -13.45
C ASN A 115 -15.66 -5.89 -12.25
N ASN A 116 -16.08 -5.37 -11.10
CA ASN A 116 -15.27 -5.33 -9.89
C ASN A 116 -16.08 -5.81 -8.68
N GLY A 117 -15.46 -6.56 -7.77
CA GLY A 117 -16.11 -7.09 -6.57
C GLY A 117 -15.10 -7.45 -5.48
N GLY A 118 -15.59 -7.70 -4.26
CA GLY A 118 -14.73 -8.07 -3.12
C GLY A 118 -15.48 -8.04 -1.79
N PRO A 119 -14.82 -8.45 -0.68
CA PRO A 119 -15.44 -8.56 0.64
C PRO A 119 -15.66 -7.21 1.35
N SER A 120 -14.95 -6.16 0.91
CA SER A 120 -15.06 -4.84 1.51
C SER A 120 -16.43 -4.19 1.22
N LYS A 121 -16.84 -3.25 2.07
CA LYS A 121 -18.07 -2.44 1.90
C LYS A 121 -17.75 -0.98 1.57
N GLU A 122 -16.47 -0.67 1.40
CA GLU A 122 -15.96 0.67 1.19
C GLU A 122 -16.02 1.06 -0.28
N ARG A 123 -16.32 2.33 -0.54
CA ARG A 123 -16.55 2.88 -1.87
C ARG A 123 -15.30 3.60 -2.34
N ASN A 124 -14.50 2.97 -3.20
CA ASN A 124 -13.45 3.66 -3.96
C ASN A 124 -13.89 3.78 -5.43
N LEU A 125 -13.30 4.74 -6.15
CA LEU A 125 -13.52 4.98 -7.59
C LEU A 125 -12.37 4.50 -8.48
N GLY A 126 -11.21 4.22 -7.89
CA GLY A 126 -10.12 3.55 -8.56
C GLY A 126 -8.94 3.33 -7.62
N ILE A 127 -7.85 2.85 -8.20
CA ILE A 127 -6.56 2.61 -7.53
C ILE A 127 -5.49 3.32 -8.32
N ILE A 128 -4.59 4.00 -7.61
CA ILE A 128 -3.36 4.54 -8.20
C ILE A 128 -2.21 3.65 -7.74
N SER A 129 -1.63 2.91 -8.68
CA SER A 129 -0.50 2.02 -8.40
C SER A 129 0.79 2.80 -8.33
N LEU A 130 1.48 2.74 -7.18
CA LEU A 130 2.77 3.39 -6.96
C LEU A 130 3.96 2.42 -6.94
N GLY A 131 3.73 1.13 -7.21
CA GLY A 131 4.78 0.09 -7.22
C GLY A 131 5.86 0.31 -8.29
N GLY A 132 6.90 -0.52 -8.32
CA GLY A 132 8.03 -0.37 -9.25
C GLY A 132 7.78 -0.87 -10.68
N GLY A 133 6.58 -1.39 -10.96
CA GLY A 133 6.24 -1.96 -12.27
C GLY A 133 6.12 -0.91 -13.37
N GLU A 134 6.22 -1.33 -14.63
CA GLU A 134 6.22 -0.42 -15.78
C GLU A 134 4.90 0.36 -15.94
N LEU A 135 3.77 -0.24 -15.57
CA LEU A 135 2.45 0.40 -15.62
C LEU A 135 2.09 1.19 -14.35
N SER A 136 3.00 1.33 -13.38
CA SER A 136 2.72 2.17 -12.21
C SER A 136 2.75 3.65 -12.57
N LEU A 137 2.01 4.47 -11.83
CA LEU A 137 1.96 5.91 -12.09
C LEU A 137 3.37 6.52 -12.03
N ILE A 138 4.16 6.13 -11.03
CA ILE A 138 5.50 6.71 -10.82
C ILE A 138 6.47 6.34 -11.96
N SER A 139 6.32 5.17 -12.58
CA SER A 139 7.10 4.77 -13.76
C SER A 139 6.66 5.53 -15.01
N GLN A 140 5.34 5.73 -15.18
CA GLN A 140 4.77 6.38 -16.35
C GLN A 140 5.00 7.90 -16.38
N ILE A 141 5.01 8.58 -15.23
CA ILE A 141 5.29 10.03 -15.16
C ILE A 141 6.78 10.38 -15.28
N GLY A 142 7.67 9.36 -15.19
CA GLY A 142 9.10 9.45 -15.52
C GLY A 142 9.94 10.44 -14.71
N SER A 143 9.36 11.07 -13.67
CA SER A 143 10.00 12.16 -12.93
C SER A 143 10.22 11.78 -11.47
N PRO A 144 11.40 12.08 -10.88
CA PRO A 144 11.61 11.89 -9.46
C PRO A 144 10.59 12.71 -8.67
N ILE A 145 9.99 12.10 -7.65
CA ILE A 145 9.13 12.80 -6.70
C ILE A 145 10.04 13.72 -5.89
N VAL A 146 9.85 15.04 -6.03
CA VAL A 146 10.62 16.06 -5.32
C VAL A 146 9.68 16.89 -4.46
N GLY A 147 10.05 17.11 -3.21
CA GLY A 147 9.30 17.93 -2.28
C GLY A 147 9.98 18.03 -0.93
N ASP A 148 9.58 19.03 -0.14
CA ASP A 148 10.08 19.19 1.22
C ASP A 148 9.75 17.93 2.05
N GLY A 149 10.76 17.36 2.70
CA GLY A 149 10.63 16.15 3.51
C GLY A 149 10.70 14.82 2.75
N VAL A 150 10.90 14.82 1.43
CA VAL A 150 11.14 13.59 0.68
C VAL A 150 12.56 13.09 0.95
N VAL A 151 12.68 11.85 1.42
CA VAL A 151 13.96 11.15 1.61
C VAL A 151 14.07 10.05 0.58
N LEU A 152 15.18 10.05 -0.17
CA LEU A 152 15.50 8.99 -1.12
C LEU A 152 16.39 7.96 -0.45
N THR A 153 16.01 6.69 -0.54
CA THR A 153 16.83 5.54 -0.14
C THR A 153 16.98 4.60 -1.33
N LEU A 154 18.09 3.86 -1.38
CA LEU A 154 18.34 2.91 -2.45
C LEU A 154 17.38 1.73 -2.29
N LEU A 155 16.43 1.62 -3.22
CA LEU A 155 15.51 0.49 -3.27
C LEU A 155 16.24 -0.75 -3.81
N ILE A 156 16.06 -1.87 -3.12
CA ILE A 156 16.58 -3.16 -3.58
C ILE A 156 15.62 -3.70 -4.63
N LYS A 157 16.16 -3.96 -5.82
CA LYS A 157 15.44 -4.69 -6.87
C LYS A 157 15.57 -6.18 -6.59
N LEU A 158 14.52 -6.78 -6.05
CA LEU A 158 14.36 -8.24 -6.06
C LEU A 158 13.78 -8.69 -7.41
N SER A 159 13.63 -10.00 -7.60
CA SER A 159 13.18 -10.60 -8.87
C SER A 159 11.80 -10.13 -9.35
N SER A 160 10.96 -9.55 -8.48
CA SER A 160 9.71 -8.91 -8.88
C SER A 160 9.88 -7.38 -9.00
N PRO A 161 9.62 -6.79 -10.18
CA PRO A 161 9.71 -5.34 -10.37
C PRO A 161 8.56 -4.58 -9.68
N THR A 162 7.51 -5.26 -9.21
CA THR A 162 6.29 -4.59 -8.73
C THR A 162 6.42 -4.00 -7.33
N PHE A 163 7.23 -4.62 -6.46
CA PHE A 163 7.34 -4.27 -5.05
C PHE A 163 8.64 -3.53 -4.77
N TYR A 164 8.59 -2.64 -3.79
CA TYR A 164 9.79 -2.00 -3.25
C TYR A 164 10.28 -2.75 -2.04
N PHE A 165 11.58 -3.00 -2.02
CA PHE A 165 12.23 -3.65 -0.90
C PHE A 165 13.31 -2.74 -0.33
N LEU A 166 13.39 -2.73 0.98
CA LEU A 166 14.43 -2.06 1.76
C LEU A 166 15.21 -3.11 2.53
N ASN A 167 16.49 -2.85 2.77
CA ASN A 167 17.30 -3.71 3.62
C ASN A 167 17.11 -3.32 5.08
N LEU A 168 16.41 -4.15 5.86
CA LEU A 168 16.28 -3.96 7.30
C LEU A 168 17.53 -4.49 8.01
N GLU A 169 18.21 -3.64 8.77
CA GLU A 169 19.41 -4.01 9.53
C GLU A 169 19.10 -4.32 10.98
N ALA A 170 18.18 -3.55 11.59
CA ALA A 170 17.80 -3.73 12.98
C ALA A 170 16.44 -3.09 13.31
N ILE A 171 15.87 -3.47 14.45
CA ILE A 171 14.73 -2.79 15.06
C ILE A 171 15.12 -2.37 16.47
N SER A 172 14.91 -1.10 16.82
CA SER A 172 15.10 -0.60 18.19
C SER A 172 13.77 -0.34 18.87
N VAL A 173 13.66 -0.78 20.11
CA VAL A 173 12.55 -0.46 21.03
C VAL A 173 13.15 0.29 22.21
N GLY A 174 12.86 1.58 22.33
CA GLY A 174 13.55 2.45 23.28
C GLY A 174 15.07 2.36 23.11
N ASN A 175 15.78 1.87 24.13
CA ASN A 175 17.24 1.72 24.10
C ASN A 175 17.72 0.31 23.68
N LYS A 176 16.81 -0.64 23.44
CA LYS A 176 17.15 -2.02 23.07
C LYS A 176 17.14 -2.16 21.55
N ARG A 177 18.30 -2.44 20.96
CA ARG A 177 18.46 -2.75 19.53
C ARG A 177 18.46 -4.27 19.31
N ILE A 178 17.73 -4.72 18.29
CA ILE A 178 17.60 -6.12 17.86
C ILE A 178 18.14 -6.17 16.42
N ASN A 179 19.29 -6.81 16.18
CA ASN A 179 19.84 -6.89 14.82
C ASN A 179 19.16 -8.01 14.03
N TYR A 180 18.90 -7.75 12.76
CA TYR A 180 18.27 -8.72 11.86
C TYR A 180 19.12 -9.99 11.66
N THR A 181 20.44 -9.82 11.58
CA THR A 181 21.40 -10.93 11.38
C THR A 181 21.48 -11.89 12.57
N ASP A 182 21.22 -11.41 13.78
CA ASP A 182 21.31 -12.23 15.00
C ASP A 182 20.16 -13.25 15.07
N VAL A 183 19.05 -12.96 14.37
CA VAL A 183 17.85 -13.81 14.26
C VAL A 183 17.97 -14.85 13.14
N SER A 184 18.93 -14.68 12.22
CA SER A 184 19.12 -15.53 11.03
C SER A 184 19.59 -16.97 11.33
N LEU A 185 19.71 -17.35 12.60
CA LEU A 185 20.08 -18.69 13.06
C LEU A 185 18.86 -19.63 13.27
N GLY A 186 17.64 -19.20 12.92
CA GLY A 186 16.37 -19.95 12.98
C GLY A 186 15.35 -19.49 11.92
N ASN A 187 14.06 -19.85 12.07
CA ASN A 187 12.98 -19.35 11.19
C ASN A 187 12.92 -17.80 11.31
N PRO A 188 13.41 -17.03 10.32
CA PRO A 188 13.81 -15.64 10.54
C PRO A 188 12.64 -14.73 10.93
N ASP A 189 11.47 -15.01 10.36
CA ASP A 189 10.28 -14.18 10.51
C ASP A 189 9.60 -14.38 11.88
N GLU A 190 9.62 -15.61 12.43
CA GLU A 190 9.04 -15.89 13.75
C GLU A 190 9.93 -15.43 14.90
N GLY A 191 11.25 -15.57 14.75
CA GLY A 191 12.22 -15.18 15.78
C GLY A 191 12.24 -13.67 16.04
N ILE A 192 12.26 -12.87 14.97
CA ILE A 192 12.33 -11.41 15.10
C ILE A 192 11.03 -10.85 15.66
N TYR A 193 9.90 -11.45 15.29
CA TYR A 193 8.60 -11.09 15.81
C TYR A 193 8.56 -11.31 17.32
N TRP A 194 8.93 -12.51 17.80
CA TRP A 194 8.95 -12.83 19.22
C TRP A 194 9.86 -11.89 20.04
N GLU A 195 11.09 -11.65 19.56
CA GLU A 195 12.02 -10.76 20.26
C GLU A 195 11.54 -9.31 20.32
N LEU A 196 10.95 -8.83 19.23
CA LEU A 196 10.32 -7.52 19.16
C LEU A 196 9.16 -7.42 20.16
N GLU A 197 8.29 -8.44 20.19
CA GLU A 197 7.16 -8.45 21.10
C GLU A 197 7.58 -8.42 22.56
N LEU A 198 8.60 -9.21 22.90
CA LEU A 198 9.18 -9.25 24.23
C LEU A 198 9.80 -7.88 24.59
N ALA A 199 10.56 -7.28 23.67
CA ALA A 199 11.19 -5.98 23.88
C ALA A 199 10.16 -4.87 24.15
N VAL A 200 9.09 -4.81 23.36
CA VAL A 200 7.97 -3.88 23.58
C VAL A 200 7.31 -4.13 24.92
N ALA A 201 7.03 -5.39 25.25
CA ALA A 201 6.32 -5.72 26.47
C ALA A 201 7.08 -5.36 27.75
N THR A 202 8.41 -5.47 27.74
CA THR A 202 9.24 -5.12 28.91
C THR A 202 9.25 -3.62 29.20
N GLN A 203 8.90 -2.77 28.22
CA GLN A 203 8.92 -1.31 28.37
C GLN A 203 7.54 -0.70 28.58
N ILE A 204 6.47 -1.49 28.43
CA ILE A 204 5.10 -1.05 28.71
C ILE A 204 4.70 -1.48 30.11
N ASN A 205 4.50 -0.49 30.99
CA ASN A 205 4.01 -0.71 32.34
C ASN A 205 2.46 -0.65 32.38
N ALA A 206 1.81 -1.61 31.72
CA ALA A 206 0.36 -1.73 31.69
C ALA A 206 -0.09 -3.19 31.74
N THR A 207 -1.31 -3.43 32.21
CA THR A 207 -1.88 -4.77 32.32
C THR A 207 -2.20 -5.32 30.94
N ARG A 208 -1.66 -6.50 30.60
CA ARG A 208 -2.01 -7.22 29.38
C ARG A 208 -3.47 -7.70 29.43
N VAL A 209 -4.16 -7.61 28.30
CA VAL A 209 -5.53 -8.11 28.10
C VAL A 209 -5.57 -9.01 26.87
N GLN A 210 -6.63 -9.79 26.75
CA GLN A 210 -6.84 -10.63 25.57
C GLN A 210 -7.11 -9.76 24.34
N GLY A 211 -6.34 -10.00 23.27
CA GLY A 211 -6.50 -9.34 21.98
C GLY A 211 -7.53 -10.00 21.07
N LEU A 212 -7.85 -9.30 19.98
CA LEU A 212 -8.52 -9.92 18.83
C LEU A 212 -7.55 -10.89 18.13
N GLU A 213 -8.10 -11.81 17.35
CA GLU A 213 -7.31 -12.77 16.57
C GLU A 213 -6.27 -12.04 15.68
N GLY A 214 -5.02 -12.49 15.72
CA GLY A 214 -3.89 -11.85 15.03
C GLY A 214 -3.18 -10.73 15.80
N LEU A 215 -3.65 -10.34 17.01
CA LEU A 215 -3.00 -9.34 17.86
C LEU A 215 -2.60 -9.94 19.21
N SER A 216 -1.30 -10.11 19.43
CA SER A 216 -0.71 -10.80 20.60
C SER A 216 -0.30 -9.89 21.76
N LEU A 217 -0.21 -8.57 21.56
CA LEU A 217 0.26 -7.61 22.56
C LEU A 217 -0.81 -6.58 22.95
N CYS A 218 -1.85 -6.99 23.67
CA CYS A 218 -2.94 -6.07 24.00
C CYS A 218 -2.88 -5.58 25.45
N TYR A 219 -3.20 -4.30 25.67
CA TYR A 219 -3.15 -3.65 26.98
C TYR A 219 -4.46 -2.94 27.34
N ASP A 220 -4.78 -2.91 28.64
CA ASP A 220 -5.92 -2.15 29.17
C ASP A 220 -5.61 -0.64 29.14
N ALA A 221 -6.44 0.13 28.43
CA ALA A 221 -6.27 1.57 28.24
C ALA A 221 -6.82 2.43 29.38
N LYS A 222 -7.38 1.83 30.44
CA LYS A 222 -7.99 2.57 31.56
C LYS A 222 -6.99 3.46 32.30
N ILE A 223 -5.69 3.14 32.22
CA ILE A 223 -4.61 3.93 32.81
C ILE A 223 -3.72 4.37 31.65
N GLU A 224 -3.34 5.64 31.64
CA GLU A 224 -2.41 6.18 30.65
C GLU A 224 -1.02 5.57 30.88
N PHE A 225 -0.39 5.09 29.81
CA PHE A 225 0.95 4.52 29.84
C PHE A 225 1.77 5.01 28.66
N VAL A 226 3.09 5.03 28.84
CA VAL A 226 4.03 5.44 27.79
C VAL A 226 4.29 4.24 26.89
N VAL A 227 4.13 4.45 25.58
CA VAL A 227 4.53 3.49 24.55
C VAL A 227 5.99 3.78 24.18
N PRO A 228 6.87 2.76 24.15
CA PRO A 228 8.25 2.98 23.74
C PRO A 228 8.33 3.41 22.28
N ASN A 229 9.25 4.32 21.96
CA ASN A 229 9.57 4.64 20.57
C ASN A 229 10.10 3.38 19.88
N ILE A 230 9.57 3.08 18.69
CA ILE A 230 10.06 1.99 17.85
C ILE A 230 10.75 2.61 16.65
N THR A 231 11.98 2.21 16.37
CA THR A 231 12.74 2.67 15.21
C THR A 231 13.13 1.48 14.35
N MET A 232 12.73 1.51 13.08
CA MET A 232 13.20 0.58 12.07
C MET A 232 14.47 1.15 11.45
N HIS A 233 15.56 0.40 11.54
CA HIS A 233 16.87 0.76 10.98
C HIS A 233 17.04 0.05 9.65
N PHE A 234 16.93 0.80 8.56
CA PHE A 234 17.26 0.35 7.23
C PHE A 234 18.67 0.81 6.86
N THR A 235 19.27 0.19 5.84
CA THR A 235 20.51 0.72 5.27
C THR A 235 20.32 2.18 4.87
N ASP A 236 21.17 3.05 5.43
CA ASP A 236 21.19 4.51 5.25
C ASP A 236 19.94 5.29 5.72
N ALA A 237 19.01 4.67 6.46
CA ALA A 237 17.79 5.35 6.91
C ALA A 237 17.19 4.79 8.22
N ASP A 238 16.71 5.70 9.07
CA ASP A 238 15.95 5.37 10.29
C ASP A 238 14.50 5.86 10.17
N VAL A 239 13.54 4.95 10.38
CA VAL A 239 12.10 5.28 10.41
C VAL A 239 11.58 5.11 11.82
N LYS A 240 11.13 6.21 12.42
CA LYS A 240 10.49 6.21 13.75
C LYS A 240 8.98 6.02 13.59
N LEU A 241 8.43 5.09 14.37
CA LEU A 241 7.00 4.74 14.41
C LEU A 241 6.28 5.39 15.58
#